data_AF-A0A7X7LY42-F1
#
_entry.id   AF-A0A7X7LY42-F1
#
_cell.length_a   1.000
_cell.length_b   1.000
_cell.length_c   1.000
_cell.angle_alpha   90.00
_cell.angle_beta   90.00
_cell.angle_gamma   90.00
#
_symmetry.space_group_name_H-M   'P 1'
#
loop_
_entity.id
_entity.type
_entity.pdbx_description
1 polymer ?
#
loop_
_entity_poly.entity_id
_entity_poly.type
_entity_poly.pdbx_seq_one_letter_code
_entity_poly.pdbx_strand_id
1 'polypeptide(L)'
;VTASEVARSAGIHVSQLFRWRKELCDRVDVGATQLVPVEIVPAAQPPVVETPASSASPNRRRRKSGIIEIELGGGRRVRVDRDVDGEALRRVLDALGLR
;
A
#
# COMPACT_ATOMS: atom_id res chain seq x y z
N VAL A 1 15.80 14.02 2.74
CA VAL A 1 15.30 14.14 4.13
C VAL A 1 16.36 13.60 5.07
N THR A 2 16.83 14.41 6.01
CA THR A 2 17.86 13.98 6.99
C THR A 2 17.22 13.47 8.29
N ALA A 3 17.89 12.60 9.04
CA ALA A 3 17.38 12.11 10.33
C ALA A 3 17.14 13.25 11.34
N SER A 4 18.02 14.26 11.33
CA SER A 4 17.88 15.45 12.19
C SER A 4 16.69 16.33 11.81
N GLU A 5 16.35 16.41 10.53
CA GLU A 5 15.19 17.12 10.03
C GLU A 5 13.89 16.43 10.45
N VAL A 6 13.81 15.10 10.34
CA VAL A 6 12.68 14.30 10.83
C VAL A 6 12.52 14.41 12.34
N ALA A 7 13.62 14.37 13.08
CA ALA A 7 13.59 14.52 14.53
C ALA A 7 13.06 15.91 14.94
N ARG A 8 13.51 16.97 14.26
CA ARG A 8 13.04 18.34 14.52
C ARG A 8 11.57 18.52 14.17
N SER A 9 11.10 17.97 13.04
CA SER A 9 9.68 18.09 12.65
C SER A 9 8.75 17.32 13.60
N ALA A 10 9.23 16.23 14.19
CA ALA A 10 8.50 15.45 15.18
C ALA A 10 8.69 15.95 16.63
N GLY A 11 9.49 17.00 16.87
CA GLY A 11 9.75 17.54 18.21
C GLY A 11 10.55 16.62 19.13
N ILE A 12 11.33 15.69 18.57
CA ILE A 12 12.13 14.71 19.32
C ILE A 12 13.63 14.93 19.12
N HIS A 13 14.43 14.44 20.05
CA HIS A 13 15.88 14.44 19.89
C HIS A 13 16.33 13.34 18.92
N VAL A 14 17.39 13.60 18.14
CA VAL A 14 17.89 12.68 17.10
C VAL A 14 18.26 11.30 17.66
N SER A 15 18.80 11.25 18.89
CA SER A 15 19.11 9.97 19.55
C SER A 15 17.88 9.12 19.87
N GLN A 16 16.72 9.74 20.13
CA GLN A 16 15.47 9.01 20.34
C GLN A 16 15.00 8.34 19.04
N LEU A 17 15.10 9.07 17.92
CA LEU A 17 14.79 8.53 16.60
C LEU A 17 15.67 7.31 16.27
N PHE A 18 16.98 7.39 16.54
CA PHE A 18 17.90 6.26 16.31
C PHE A 18 17.59 5.06 17.21
N ARG A 19 17.26 5.30 18.48
CA ARG A 19 16.88 4.24 19.42
C ARG A 19 15.62 3.52 18.95
N TRP A 20 14.56 4.26 18.61
CA TRP A 20 13.33 3.66 18.10
C TRP A 20 13.53 2.92 16.79
N ARG A 21 14.34 3.46 15.87
CA ARG A 21 14.70 2.74 14.64
C ARG A 21 15.34 1.39 14.96
N LYS A 22 16.28 1.34 15.89
CA LYS A 22 16.93 0.09 16.32
C LYS A 22 15.92 -0.88 16.94
N GLU A 23 15.10 -0.41 17.89
CA GLU A 23 14.18 -1.26 18.63
C GLU A 23 13.02 -1.80 17.78
N LEU A 24 12.51 -0.97 16.86
CA LEU A 24 11.33 -1.28 16.06
C LEU A 24 11.67 -1.86 14.70
N CYS A 25 12.72 -1.38 14.03
CA CYS A 25 13.08 -1.87 12.69
C CYS A 25 14.01 -3.09 12.74
N ASP A 26 14.95 -3.21 13.70
CA ASP A 26 15.79 -4.43 13.77
C ASP A 26 14.98 -5.66 14.21
N ARG A 27 13.82 -5.45 14.86
CA ARG A 27 12.88 -6.53 15.22
C ARG A 27 11.97 -6.95 14.07
N VAL A 28 11.78 -6.08 13.08
CA VAL A 28 11.23 -6.52 11.81
C VAL A 28 12.38 -7.17 11.09
N ASP A 29 12.58 -8.46 11.35
CA ASP A 29 13.38 -9.32 10.47
C ASP A 29 12.65 -9.34 9.13
N VAL A 30 12.88 -8.30 8.33
CA VAL A 30 12.56 -8.26 6.91
C VAL A 30 13.54 -9.26 6.34
N GLY A 31 13.23 -10.55 6.47
CA GLY A 31 14.05 -11.66 6.00
C GLY A 31 14.60 -11.26 4.66
N ALA A 32 15.93 -11.09 4.61
CA ALA A 32 16.65 -10.23 3.68
C ALA A 32 15.84 -9.96 2.42
N THR A 33 15.32 -8.73 2.23
CA THR A 33 14.56 -8.34 1.03
C THR A 33 15.37 -8.75 -0.19
N GLN A 34 15.09 -9.95 -0.70
CA GLN A 34 15.88 -10.55 -1.75
C GLN A 34 15.39 -9.89 -3.01
N LEU A 35 16.27 -9.09 -3.62
CA LEU A 35 15.95 -8.44 -4.89
C LEU A 35 15.76 -9.57 -5.92
N VAL A 36 14.50 -9.83 -6.29
CA VAL A 36 14.18 -10.80 -7.33
C VAL A 36 14.43 -10.13 -8.68
N PRO A 37 15.29 -10.69 -9.54
CA PRO A 37 15.46 -10.18 -10.89
C PRO A 37 14.14 -10.31 -11.66
N VAL A 38 13.69 -9.21 -12.25
CA VAL A 38 12.53 -9.20 -13.15
C VAL A 38 13.04 -8.99 -14.57
N GLU A 39 12.83 -9.98 -15.43
CA GLU A 39 13.11 -9.88 -16.86
C GLU A 39 11.88 -9.34 -17.60
N ILE A 40 12.06 -8.26 -18.37
CA ILE A 40 10.98 -7.66 -19.17
C ILE A 40 11.05 -8.28 -20.57
N VAL A 41 10.26 -9.32 -20.79
CA VAL A 41 10.11 -9.92 -22.13
C VAL A 41 9.22 -9.01 -22.99
N PRO A 42 9.66 -8.60 -24.20
CA PRO A 42 8.80 -7.89 -25.14
C PRO A 42 7.56 -8.73 -25.44
N ALA A 43 6.38 -8.15 -25.30
CA ALA A 43 5.15 -8.84 -25.65
C ALA A 43 5.20 -9.25 -27.13
N ALA A 44 5.13 -10.56 -27.40
CA ALA A 44 4.91 -11.06 -28.74
C ALA A 44 3.62 -10.41 -29.26
N GLN A 45 3.74 -9.66 -30.35
CA GLN A 45 2.60 -9.06 -31.02
C GLN A 45 1.63 -10.21 -31.40
N PRO A 46 0.36 -10.17 -30.95
CA PRO A 46 -0.61 -11.11 -31.47
C PRO A 46 -0.75 -10.86 -32.99
N PRO A 47 -0.89 -11.92 -33.80
CA PRO A 47 -1.07 -11.76 -35.24
C PRO A 47 -2.28 -10.86 -35.50
N VAL A 48 -2.06 -9.87 -36.37
CA VAL A 48 -3.09 -8.97 -36.87
C VAL A 48 -4.14 -9.82 -37.59
N VAL A 49 -5.33 -9.93 -37.01
CA VAL A 49 -6.52 -10.43 -37.70
C VAL A 49 -7.32 -9.20 -38.11
N GLU A 50 -7.45 -9.01 -39.42
CA GLU A 50 -8.11 -7.88 -40.04
C GLU A 50 -9.65 -7.99 -39.94
N THR A 51 -10.27 -6.99 -39.26
CA THR A 51 -11.59 -6.34 -39.54
C THR A 51 -12.93 -7.12 -39.42
N PRO A 52 -14.10 -6.46 -39.21
CA PRO A 52 -14.37 -5.01 -39.26
C PRO A 52 -14.90 -4.36 -37.97
N ALA A 53 -14.75 -3.04 -37.94
CA ALA A 53 -15.11 -2.15 -36.85
C ALA A 53 -16.63 -2.03 -36.63
N SER A 54 -17.05 -2.06 -35.36
CA SER A 54 -18.16 -1.24 -34.88
C SER A 54 -17.91 -0.77 -33.44
N SER A 55 -17.58 0.52 -33.35
CA SER A 55 -17.86 1.44 -32.24
C SER A 55 -17.41 1.08 -30.82
N ALA A 56 -16.18 1.52 -30.53
CA ALA A 56 -15.73 2.19 -29.31
C ALA A 56 -16.72 2.33 -28.13
N SER A 57 -16.32 1.79 -26.98
CA SER A 57 -15.98 2.67 -25.85
C SER A 57 -14.98 1.98 -24.91
N PRO A 58 -14.02 2.73 -24.33
CA PRO A 58 -12.72 2.19 -24.00
C PRO A 58 -12.63 1.79 -22.53
N ASN A 59 -11.69 0.89 -22.25
CA ASN A 59 -10.93 0.96 -21.00
C ASN A 59 -11.68 0.56 -19.72
N ARG A 60 -12.25 -0.66 -19.66
CA ARG A 60 -12.22 -1.39 -18.38
C ARG A 60 -10.82 -1.96 -18.18
N ARG A 61 -9.84 -1.05 -18.01
CA ARG A 61 -8.62 -1.31 -17.25
C ARG A 61 -9.06 -2.17 -16.09
N ARG A 62 -8.57 -3.41 -16.07
CA ARG A 62 -8.60 -4.33 -14.94
C ARG A 62 -8.16 -3.51 -13.72
N ARG A 63 -9.12 -2.87 -13.04
CA ARG A 63 -8.83 -1.96 -11.94
C ARG A 63 -8.26 -2.87 -10.88
N LYS A 64 -6.96 -2.75 -10.62
CA LYS A 64 -6.30 -3.38 -9.49
C LYS A 64 -7.20 -3.07 -8.29
N SER A 65 -7.92 -4.09 -7.80
CA SER A 65 -8.74 -4.02 -6.61
C SER A 65 -7.78 -3.75 -5.46
N GLY A 66 -7.55 -2.47 -5.20
CA GLY A 66 -6.65 -2.01 -4.17
C GLY A 66 -7.37 -2.21 -2.85
N ILE A 67 -6.98 -3.26 -2.14
CA ILE A 67 -7.47 -3.53 -0.78
C ILE A 67 -6.58 -2.72 0.17
N ILE A 68 -7.22 -1.95 1.04
CA ILE A 68 -6.61 -1.24 2.16
C ILE A 68 -6.84 -2.11 3.39
N GLU A 69 -5.77 -2.59 4.01
CA GLU A 69 -5.81 -3.33 5.28
C GLU A 69 -5.42 -2.39 6.42
N ILE A 70 -6.30 -2.28 7.42
CA ILE A 70 -6.15 -1.45 8.61
C ILE A 70 -6.00 -2.40 9.80
N GLU A 71 -4.81 -2.43 10.40
CA GLU A 71 -4.55 -3.22 11.60
C GLU A 71 -4.90 -2.41 12.85
N LEU A 72 -5.62 -3.06 13.76
CA LEU A 72 -6.17 -2.48 14.97
C LEU A 72 -5.54 -3.13 16.20
N GLY A 73 -5.54 -2.42 17.33
CA GLY A 73 -5.09 -2.98 18.60
C GLY A 73 -5.81 -4.29 18.96
N GLY A 74 -5.04 -5.26 19.45
CA GLY A 74 -5.53 -6.59 19.82
C GLY A 74 -5.60 -7.60 18.67
N GLY A 75 -4.86 -7.39 17.58
CA GLY A 75 -4.75 -8.34 16.46
C GLY A 75 -5.96 -8.35 15.51
N ARG A 76 -6.83 -7.32 15.60
CA ARG A 76 -8.01 -7.18 14.74
C ARG A 76 -7.61 -6.47 13.44
N ARG A 77 -8.22 -6.85 12.32
CA ARG A 77 -7.90 -6.31 10.99
C ARG A 77 -9.15 -5.98 10.21
N VAL A 78 -9.16 -4.83 9.57
CA VAL A 78 -10.26 -4.36 8.70
C VAL A 78 -9.73 -4.25 7.28
N ARG A 79 -10.40 -4.90 6.33
CA ARG A 79 -10.08 -4.84 4.90
C ARG A 79 -11.17 -4.09 4.16
N VAL A 80 -10.79 -3.07 3.40
CA VAL A 80 -11.73 -2.27 2.59
C VAL A 80 -11.18 -2.02 1.20
N ASP A 81 -12.07 -1.90 0.23
CA ASP A 81 -11.70 -1.52 -1.13
C ASP A 81 -11.36 -0.03 -1.22
N ARG A 82 -10.61 0.32 -2.28
CA ARG A 82 -10.31 1.70 -2.69
C ARG A 82 -11.50 2.66 -2.64
N ASP A 83 -12.66 2.19 -3.10
CA ASP A 83 -13.83 3.04 -3.32
C ASP A 83 -14.79 3.04 -2.11
N VAL A 84 -14.28 2.71 -0.91
CA VAL A 84 -15.07 2.72 0.33
C VAL A 84 -15.50 4.13 0.72
N ASP A 85 -16.78 4.27 1.08
CA ASP A 85 -17.32 5.50 1.66
C ASP A 85 -16.70 5.77 3.04
N GLY A 86 -16.17 6.97 3.24
CA GLY A 86 -15.53 7.39 4.48
C GLY A 86 -16.49 7.41 5.67
N GLU A 87 -17.74 7.79 5.47
CA GLU A 87 -18.79 7.78 6.50
C GLU A 87 -19.11 6.34 6.95
N ALA A 88 -19.22 5.42 5.98
CA ALA A 88 -19.43 4.00 6.25
C ALA A 88 -18.22 3.39 6.98
N LEU A 89 -16.99 3.67 6.53
CA LEU A 89 -15.77 3.20 7.19
C LEU A 89 -15.69 3.74 8.63
N ARG A 90 -15.98 5.03 8.84
CA ARG A 90 -15.99 5.64 10.17
C ARG A 90 -16.98 4.93 11.11
N ARG A 91 -18.21 4.67 10.65
CA ARG A 91 -19.22 3.93 11.44
C ARG A 91 -18.73 2.53 11.85
N VAL A 92 -18.03 1.83 10.96
CA VAL A 92 -17.44 0.52 11.26
C VAL A 92 -16.31 0.66 12.30
N LEU A 93 -15.44 1.66 12.17
CA LEU A 93 -14.35 1.88 13.12
C LEU A 93 -14.88 2.29 14.51
N ASP A 94 -15.90 3.15 14.55
CA ASP A 94 -16.58 3.56 15.80
C ASP A 94 -17.21 2.34 16.50
N ALA A 95 -17.89 1.45 15.75
CA ALA A 95 -18.47 0.22 16.29
C ALA A 95 -17.42 -0.77 16.81
N LEU A 96 -16.20 -0.75 16.28
CA LEU A 96 -15.07 -1.57 16.75
C LEU A 96 -14.40 -1.01 18.01
N GLY A 97 -14.87 0.14 18.51
CA GLY A 97 -14.37 0.78 19.73
C GLY A 97 -13.06 1.55 19.52
N LEU A 98 -12.78 1.98 18.29
CA LEU A 98 -11.65 2.86 17.98
C LEU A 98 -12.12 4.30 18.18
N ARG A 99 -12.05 4.75 19.43
CA ARG A 99 -12.41 6.13 19.79
C ARG A 99 -11.17 7.03 19.83
#